data_AF-A0A2W4M5I8-F1
#
_entry.id   AF-A0A2W4M5I8-F1
#
_cell.length_a   1.000
_cell.length_b   1.000
_cell.length_c   1.000
_cell.angle_alpha   90.00
_cell.angle_beta   90.00
_cell.angle_gamma   90.00
#
_symmetry.space_group_name_H-M   'P 1'
#
loop_
_entity.id
_entity.type
_entity.pdbx_description
1 polymer ?
#
loop_
_entity_poly.entity_id
_entity_poly.type
_entity_poly.pdbx_seq_one_letter_code
_entity_poly.pdbx_strand_id
1 'polypeptide(L)' 'GKVAVHRREISRIVGQVERQGYTLVPLRLYLKGRRAKVELGLARGKKLYDKREDIAKREARRDIERAMKARSRG' A
#
# COMPACT_ATOMS: atom_id res chain seq x y z
N GLY A 1 -10.38 -33.06 2.20
CA GLY A 1 -11.35 -32.02 2.60
C GLY A 1 -11.14 -30.76 1.78
N LYS A 2 -12.10 -30.42 0.92
CA LYS A 2 -12.04 -29.29 -0.04
C LYS A 2 -12.37 -27.98 0.71
N VAL A 3 -11.45 -27.02 0.73
CA VAL A 3 -11.65 -25.72 1.39
C VAL A 3 -12.45 -24.81 0.46
N ALA A 4 -13.79 -24.88 0.54
CA ALA A 4 -14.68 -24.11 -0.34
C ALA A 4 -14.90 -22.66 0.13
N VAL A 5 -14.53 -22.32 1.36
CA VAL A 5 -14.81 -21.01 1.98
C VAL A 5 -13.92 -19.90 1.41
N HIS A 6 -12.62 -20.18 1.21
CA HIS A 6 -11.66 -19.14 0.80
C HIS A 6 -11.93 -18.58 -0.61
N ARG A 7 -12.35 -19.39 -1.59
CA ARG A 7 -12.42 -18.92 -2.99
C ARG A 7 -13.52 -17.88 -3.23
N ARG A 8 -14.70 -18.07 -2.63
CA ARG A 8 -15.82 -17.10 -2.77
C ARG A 8 -15.52 -15.79 -2.04
N GLU A 9 -14.90 -15.88 -0.88
CA GLU A 9 -14.53 -14.72 -0.08
C GLU A 9 -13.43 -13.91 -0.79
N ILE A 10 -12.42 -14.59 -1.33
CA ILE A 10 -11.38 -13.98 -2.18
C ILE A 10 -12.01 -13.29 -3.40
N SER A 11 -12.89 -13.96 -4.15
CA SER A 11 -13.55 -13.35 -5.32
C SER A 11 -14.38 -12.11 -4.96
N ARG A 12 -15.07 -12.11 -3.80
CA ARG A 12 -15.83 -10.94 -3.33
C ARG A 12 -14.92 -9.76 -3.01
N ILE A 13 -13.79 -10.01 -2.34
CA ILE A 13 -12.85 -8.96 -1.96
C ILE A 13 -12.09 -8.43 -3.18
N VAL A 14 -11.66 -9.30 -4.11
CA VAL A 14 -11.06 -8.90 -5.41
C VAL A 14 -12.02 -8.01 -6.20
N GLY A 15 -13.30 -8.36 -6.27
CA GLY A 15 -14.30 -7.51 -6.93
C GLY A 15 -14.58 -6.17 -6.23
N GLN A 16 -14.21 -6.00 -4.95
CA GLN A 16 -14.30 -4.71 -4.25
C GLN A 16 -13.06 -3.84 -4.47
N VAL A 17 -11.88 -4.47 -4.52
CA VAL A 17 -10.58 -3.85 -4.86
C VAL A 17 -10.65 -3.20 -6.24
N GLU A 18 -11.13 -3.94 -7.25
CA GLU A 18 -11.21 -3.46 -8.64
C GLU A 18 -12.19 -2.30 -8.84
N ARG A 19 -13.31 -2.28 -8.09
CA ARG A 19 -14.39 -1.30 -8.31
C ARG A 19 -14.17 0.07 -7.68
N GLN A 20 -13.38 0.16 -6.62
CA GLN A 20 -13.33 1.37 -5.79
C GLN A 20 -11.91 1.91 -5.58
N GLY A 21 -10.91 1.36 -6.29
CA GLY A 21 -9.51 1.78 -6.16
C GLY A 21 -8.92 1.50 -4.77
N TYR A 22 -9.53 0.58 -4.03
CA TYR A 22 -8.97 0.06 -2.78
C TYR A 22 -7.94 -1.01 -3.12
N THR A 23 -6.86 -1.04 -2.36
CA THR A 23 -5.83 -2.06 -2.35
C THR A 23 -6.11 -3.02 -1.19
N LEU A 24 -6.00 -4.31 -1.47
CA LEU A 24 -6.13 -5.36 -0.48
C LEU A 24 -4.82 -5.47 0.30
N VAL A 25 -4.87 -5.37 1.63
CA VAL A 25 -3.69 -5.47 2.49
C VAL A 25 -3.88 -6.59 3.52
N PRO A 26 -2.90 -7.49 3.70
CA PRO A 26 -2.95 -8.48 4.77
C PRO A 26 -2.76 -7.76 6.12
N LEU A 27 -3.68 -7.98 7.05
CA LEU A 27 -3.60 -7.45 8.40
C LEU A 27 -2.89 -8.42 9.34
N ARG A 28 -3.22 -9.71 9.25
CA ARG A 28 -2.66 -10.76 10.12
C ARG A 28 -2.59 -12.09 9.39
N LEU A 29 -1.56 -12.87 9.66
CA LEU A 29 -1.43 -14.24 9.18
C LEU A 29 -1.28 -15.15 10.40
N TYR A 30 -2.13 -16.17 10.51
CA TYR A 30 -2.11 -17.09 11.64
C TYR A 30 -2.34 -18.53 11.21
N LEU A 31 -1.68 -19.45 11.91
CA LEU A 31 -1.80 -20.88 11.67
C LEU A 31 -2.90 -21.44 12.58
N LYS A 32 -3.87 -22.13 12.00
CA LYS A 32 -4.89 -22.89 12.73
C LYS A 32 -4.75 -24.36 12.36
N GLY A 33 -3.99 -25.10 13.15
CA GLY A 33 -3.60 -26.48 12.85
C GLY A 33 -2.73 -26.56 11.59
N ARG A 34 -3.03 -27.47 10.66
CA ARG A 34 -2.33 -27.61 9.37
C ARG A 34 -2.71 -26.57 8.30
N ARG A 35 -3.37 -25.48 8.68
CA ARG A 35 -3.87 -24.46 7.72
C ARG A 35 -3.39 -23.07 8.11
N ALA A 36 -2.93 -22.30 7.13
CA ALA A 36 -2.73 -20.87 7.26
C ALA A 36 -4.04 -20.13 6.98
N LYS A 37 -4.33 -19.13 7.81
CA LYS A 37 -5.41 -18.17 7.61
C LYS A 37 -4.83 -16.77 7.54
N VAL A 38 -5.40 -15.96 6.68
CA VAL A 38 -5.00 -14.56 6.48
C VAL A 38 -6.21 -13.68 6.72
N GLU A 39 -6.05 -12.71 7.60
CA GLU A 39 -6.99 -11.62 7.80
C GLU A 39 -6.63 -10.49 6.82
N LEU A 40 -7.61 -10.00 6.08
CA LEU A 40 -7.44 -9.06 4.98
C LEU A 40 -8.23 -7.78 5.27
N GLY A 41 -7.60 -6.63 5.03
CA GLY A 41 -8.20 -5.31 5.13
C GLY A 41 -8.26 -4.62 3.76
N LEU A 42 -9.16 -3.65 3.63
CA LEU A 42 -9.22 -2.75 2.48
C LEU A 42 -8.50 -1.44 2.83
N ALA A 43 -7.46 -1.11 2.09
CA ALA A 43 -6.75 0.16 2.21
C ALA A 43 -6.99 1.00 0.95
N ARG A 44 -7.05 2.32 1.04
CA ARG A 44 -7.05 3.19 -0.15
C ARG A 44 -5.63 3.68 -0.38
N GLY A 45 -5.10 3.49 -1.59
CA GLY A 45 -3.84 4.15 -1.95
C GLY A 45 -3.96 5.68 -1.80
N LYS A 46 -2.88 6.35 -1.42
CA LYS A 46 -2.81 7.83 -1.40
C LYS A 46 -3.33 8.39 -2.74
N LYS A 47 -4.15 9.44 -2.70
CA LYS A 47 -4.68 10.05 -3.92
C LYS A 47 -3.51 10.51 -4.78
N LEU A 48 -3.68 10.46 -6.11
CA LEU A 48 -2.66 10.89 -7.07
C LEU A 48 -2.18 12.32 -6.81
N TYR A 49 -3.05 13.16 -6.27
CA TYR A 49 -2.75 14.51 -5.80
C TYR A 49 -1.72 14.51 -4.65
N ASP A 50 -1.96 13.74 -3.58
CA ASP A 50 -1.04 13.64 -2.43
C ASP A 50 0.34 13.12 -2.85
N LYS A 51 0.38 12.20 -3.83
CA LYS A 51 1.65 11.72 -4.40
C LYS A 51 2.44 12.84 -5.10
N ARG A 52 1.76 13.72 -5.85
CA ARG A 52 2.42 14.85 -6.53
C ARG A 52 2.96 15.86 -5.52
N GLU A 53 2.22 16.14 -4.45
CA GLU A 53 2.67 17.04 -3.39
C GLU A 53 3.88 16.49 -2.64
N ASP A 54 3.87 15.19 -2.30
CA ASP A 54 5.01 14.51 -1.65
C ASP A 54 6.26 14.50 -2.55
N ILE A 55 6.10 14.30 -3.86
CA ILE A 55 7.21 14.35 -4.83
C ILE A 55 7.78 15.77 -4.92
N ALA A 56 6.93 16.78 -5.08
CA ALA A 56 7.35 18.18 -5.17
C ALA A 56 8.09 18.64 -3.90
N LYS A 57 7.58 18.29 -2.71
CA LYS A 57 8.25 18.57 -1.43
C LYS A 57 9.62 17.91 -1.34
N ARG A 58 9.73 16.67 -1.82
CA ARG A 58 10.99 15.92 -1.81
C ARG A 58 12.02 16.50 -2.77
N GLU A 59 11.60 16.93 -3.96
CA GLU A 59 12.48 17.61 -4.92
C GLU A 59 12.96 18.96 -4.40
N ALA A 60 12.04 19.80 -3.90
CA ALA A 60 12.39 21.08 -3.30
C ALA A 60 13.41 20.93 -2.16
N ARG A 61 13.24 19.91 -1.31
CA ARG A 61 14.18 19.62 -0.22
C ARG A 61 15.57 19.22 -0.75
N ARG A 62 15.64 18.38 -1.78
CA ARG A 62 16.93 17.99 -2.39
C ARG A 62 17.63 19.19 -3.02
N ASP A 63 16.90 20.08 -3.67
CA ASP A 63 17.48 21.26 -4.30
C ASP A 63 18.04 22.23 -3.25
N ILE A 64 17.33 22.43 -2.14
CA ILE A 64 17.82 23.19 -0.98
C ILE A 64 19.10 22.53 -0.41
N GLU A 65 19.08 21.22 -0.20
CA GLU A 65 20.26 20.48 0.31
C GLU A 65 21.46 20.59 -0.65
N ARG A 66 21.25 20.53 -1.98
CA ARG A 66 22.32 20.73 -2.97
C ARG A 66 22.85 22.16 -2.93
N ALA A 67 21.98 23.18 -2.88
CA ALA A 67 22.38 24.58 -2.84
C ALA A 67 23.18 24.92 -1.57
N MET A 68 22.74 24.41 -0.42
CA MET A 68 23.46 24.55 0.85
C MET A 68 24.84 23.91 0.80
N LYS A 69 24.95 22.69 0.23
CA LYS A 69 26.22 21.97 0.11
C LYS A 69 27.17 22.59 -0.91
N ALA A 70 26.64 23.24 -1.95
CA ALA A 70 27.43 24.00 -2.91
C ALA A 70 28.00 25.28 -2.27
N ARG A 71 27.18 25.98 -1.48
CA ARG A 71 27.59 27.21 -0.76
C ARG A 71 28.62 26.95 0.34
N SER A 72 28.61 25.77 0.96
CA SER A 72 29.59 25.40 1.99
C SER A 72 30.94 24.91 1.43
N ARG A 73 31.10 24.84 0.11
CA ARG A 73 32.30 24.32 -0.57
C ARG A 73 33.05 25.38 -1.39
N GLY A 74 32.58 26.62 -1.39
CA GLY A 74 33.31 27.80 -1.87
C GLY A 74 33.64 28.71 -0.70
#